data_AF-A0A7K0KIS5-F1
#
_entry.id   AF-A0A7K0KIS5-F1
#
_cell.length_a   1.000
_cell.length_b   1.000
_cell.length_c   1.000
_cell.angle_alpha   90.00
_cell.angle_beta   90.00
_cell.angle_gamma   90.00
#
_symmetry.space_group_name_H-M   'P 1'
#
loop_
_entity.id
_entity.type
_entity.pdbx_description
1 polymer ?
#
loop_
_entity_poly.entity_id
_entity_poly.type
_entity_poly.pdbx_seq_one_letter_code
_entity_poly.pdbx_strand_id
1 'polypeptide(L)'
;MNRLHKPHEIMCYAAIVAAVPLLAKFVEVASGSELPPTIWHITWLICGISLVVVCSCLVYIFVAIPLEAVLKRTKKSKVPSERQQKEVEDDKEPEAMITSVNEVDSQSKEHGQQLDERHQIFQPYVAVDEDDRPTAPVLDILDSLFKEIKAKKDVGIALYCVRDLKWLASYPTYNDMVAVFGTDIVGSKSNYSTYMALVRQTTDDYSNATSEFLTDVRAMKPKLRRIEEGMR
;
A
#
# COMPACT_ATOMS: atom_id res chain seq x y z
N MET A 1 19.91 -16.37 12.15
CA MET A 1 18.89 -16.08 13.19
C MET A 1 18.95 -14.61 13.53
N ASN A 2 17.87 -13.90 13.26
CA ASN A 2 17.34 -12.71 13.94
C ASN A 2 16.50 -11.93 12.93
N ARG A 3 15.22 -12.33 12.84
CA ARG A 3 14.18 -11.59 12.15
C ARG A 3 14.03 -10.27 12.90
N LEU A 4 14.36 -9.16 12.24
CA LEU A 4 14.02 -7.82 12.71
C LEU A 4 12.49 -7.76 12.82
N HIS A 5 11.98 -7.87 14.05
CA HIS A 5 10.58 -7.70 14.35
C HIS A 5 10.14 -6.30 13.95
N LYS A 6 8.94 -6.22 13.35
CA LYS A 6 8.34 -5.02 12.79
C LYS A 6 8.26 -3.92 13.88
N PRO A 7 8.61 -2.65 13.57
CA PRO A 7 8.60 -1.56 14.54
C PRO A 7 7.23 -1.35 15.21
N HIS A 8 6.15 -1.75 14.53
CA HIS A 8 4.79 -1.71 15.05
C HIS A 8 4.58 -2.64 16.26
N GLU A 9 5.19 -3.81 16.29
CA GLU A 9 5.04 -4.75 17.41
C GLU A 9 5.77 -4.22 18.65
N ILE A 10 6.96 -3.66 18.48
CA ILE A 10 7.73 -3.01 19.55
C ILE A 10 6.95 -1.81 20.12
N MET A 11 6.25 -1.04 19.26
CA MET A 11 5.36 0.03 19.70
C MET A 11 4.16 -0.47 20.50
N CYS A 12 3.51 -1.56 20.08
CA CYS A 12 2.41 -2.16 20.83
C CYS A 12 2.87 -2.68 22.19
N TYR A 13 4.03 -3.36 22.27
CA TYR A 13 4.60 -3.81 23.55
C TYR A 13 4.97 -2.63 24.45
N ALA A 14 5.55 -1.55 23.91
CA ALA A 14 5.87 -0.34 24.67
C ALA A 14 4.62 0.36 25.22
N ALA A 15 3.54 0.43 24.43
CA ALA A 15 2.27 1.02 24.88
C ALA A 15 1.60 0.19 25.99
N ILE A 16 1.66 -1.14 25.90
CA ILE A 16 1.15 -2.04 26.96
C ILE A 16 1.95 -1.87 28.25
N VAL A 17 3.28 -1.81 28.16
CA VAL A 17 4.16 -1.63 29.33
C VAL A 17 3.96 -0.24 29.97
N ALA A 18 3.72 0.81 29.18
CA ALA A 18 3.41 2.14 29.69
C ALA A 18 2.03 2.24 30.39
N ALA A 19 1.12 1.31 30.13
CA ALA A 19 -0.20 1.25 30.78
C ALA A 19 -0.17 0.50 32.14
N VAL A 20 0.87 -0.29 32.42
CA VAL A 20 1.03 -1.06 33.67
C VAL A 20 1.06 -0.17 34.93
N PRO A 21 1.76 0.99 34.96
CA PRO A 21 1.72 1.91 36.09
C PRO A 21 0.33 2.47 36.40
N LEU A 22 -0.48 2.71 35.36
CA LEU A 22 -1.85 3.20 35.52
C LEU A 22 -2.73 2.14 36.18
N LEU A 23 -2.63 0.89 35.70
CA LEU A 23 -3.36 -0.24 36.29
C LEU A 23 -2.97 -0.49 37.75
N ALA A 24 -1.69 -0.37 38.10
CA ALA A 24 -1.23 -0.50 39.47
C ALA A 24 -1.84 0.56 40.40
N LYS A 25 -1.96 1.81 39.93
CA LYS A 25 -2.63 2.89 40.68
C LYS A 25 -4.14 2.69 40.83
N PHE A 26 -4.81 2.17 39.80
CA PHE A 26 -6.23 1.81 39.90
C PHE A 26 -6.48 0.70 40.93
N VAL A 27 -5.59 -0.31 40.99
CA VAL A 27 -5.68 -1.39 41.97
C VAL A 27 -5.43 -0.90 43.39
N GLU A 28 -4.48 0.01 43.59
CA GLU A 28 -4.20 0.62 44.91
C GLU A 28 -5.40 1.42 45.43
N VAL A 29 -6.01 2.25 44.57
CA VAL A 29 -7.19 3.05 44.90
C VAL A 29 -8.43 2.17 45.15
N ALA A 30 -8.59 1.07 44.41
CA ALA A 30 -9.69 0.14 44.59
C ALA A 30 -9.52 -0.78 45.81
N SER A 31 -8.28 -1.13 46.16
CA SER A 31 -7.96 -2.03 47.28
C SER A 31 -7.86 -1.31 48.62
N GLY A 32 -7.66 0.01 48.65
CA GLY A 32 -7.45 0.78 49.88
C GLY A 32 -6.19 0.39 50.66
N SER A 33 -5.27 -0.35 50.04
CA SER A 33 -4.00 -0.76 50.62
C SER A 33 -2.87 0.01 49.94
N GLU A 34 -2.03 0.69 50.74
CA GLU A 34 -0.88 1.41 50.20
C GLU A 34 0.19 0.40 49.76
N LEU A 35 0.59 0.47 48.49
CA LEU A 35 1.64 -0.38 47.96
C LEU A 35 2.97 0.05 48.60
N PRO A 36 3.82 -0.89 49.04
CA PRO A 36 5.10 -0.55 49.62
C PRO A 36 5.95 0.28 48.65
N PRO A 37 6.72 1.28 49.15
CA PRO A 37 7.44 2.24 48.32
C PRO A 37 8.42 1.57 47.32
N THR A 38 8.88 0.36 47.63
CA THR A 38 9.70 -0.47 46.74
C THR A 38 9.02 -0.77 45.40
N ILE A 39 7.70 -1.01 45.40
CA ILE A 39 6.92 -1.29 44.17
C ILE A 39 6.79 -0.02 43.33
N TRP A 40 6.65 1.13 44.00
CA TRP A 40 6.64 2.42 43.32
C TRP A 40 7.98 2.70 42.63
N HIS A 41 9.11 2.43 43.30
CA HIS A 41 10.44 2.56 42.71
C HIS A 41 10.64 1.65 41.47
N ILE A 42 10.18 0.40 41.52
CA ILE A 42 10.25 -0.52 40.38
C ILE A 42 9.38 -0.01 39.22
N THR A 43 8.19 0.51 39.53
CA THR A 43 7.27 1.07 38.54
C THR A 43 7.87 2.29 37.83
N TRP A 44 8.51 3.19 38.59
CA TRP A 44 9.25 4.33 38.04
C TRP A 44 10.44 3.90 37.19
N LEU A 45 11.16 2.86 37.61
CA LEU A 45 12.30 2.32 36.86
C LEU A 45 11.85 1.73 35.50
N ILE A 46 10.75 0.96 35.48
CA ILE A 46 10.17 0.41 34.24
C ILE A 46 9.66 1.52 33.33
N CYS A 47 9.02 2.55 33.90
CA CYS A 47 8.55 3.72 33.17
C CYS A 47 9.74 4.50 32.54
N GLY A 48 10.80 4.72 33.32
CA GLY A 48 12.03 5.37 32.84
C GLY A 48 12.70 4.62 31.70
N ILE A 49 12.84 3.29 31.81
CA ILE A 49 13.40 2.46 30.73
C ILE A 49 12.52 2.55 29.47
N SER A 50 11.19 2.49 29.63
CA SER A 50 10.25 2.58 28.51
C SER A 50 10.36 3.94 27.80
N LEU A 51 10.51 5.02 28.56
CA LEU A 51 10.72 6.36 28.02
C LEU A 51 12.04 6.47 27.27
N VAL A 52 13.13 5.90 27.79
CA VAL A 52 14.43 5.86 27.10
C VAL A 52 14.32 5.11 25.76
N VAL A 53 13.59 4.01 25.71
CA VAL A 53 13.35 3.25 24.47
C VAL A 53 12.56 4.09 23.46
N VAL A 54 11.47 4.73 23.88
CA VAL A 54 10.66 5.61 23.00
C VAL A 54 11.47 6.80 22.51
N CYS A 55 12.22 7.47 23.38
CA CYS A 55 13.13 8.55 23.00
C CYS A 55 14.21 8.09 22.02
N SER A 56 14.78 6.89 22.22
CA SER A 56 15.77 6.32 21.30
C SER A 56 15.15 6.00 19.93
N CYS A 57 13.92 5.50 19.88
CA CYS A 57 13.18 5.31 18.63
C CYS A 57 12.88 6.64 17.93
N LEU A 58 12.49 7.68 18.68
CA LEU A 58 12.26 9.01 18.13
C LEU A 58 13.55 9.61 17.57
N VAL A 59 14.66 9.54 18.30
CA VAL A 59 15.97 9.99 17.81
C VAL A 59 16.37 9.21 16.56
N TYR A 60 16.15 7.90 16.51
CA TYR A 60 16.40 7.09 15.30
C TYR A 60 15.57 7.58 14.11
N ILE A 61 14.29 7.89 14.30
CA ILE A 61 13.41 8.45 13.27
C ILE A 61 13.91 9.84 12.83
N PHE A 62 14.26 10.72 13.77
CA PHE A 62 14.73 12.07 13.50
C PHE A 62 16.16 12.12 12.90
N VAL A 63 17.01 11.12 13.12
CA VAL A 63 18.37 11.06 12.56
C VAL A 63 18.40 10.30 11.23
N ALA A 64 17.57 9.26 11.06
CA ALA A 64 17.51 8.49 9.81
C ALA A 64 16.78 9.21 8.67
N ILE A 65 15.81 10.09 8.98
CA ILE A 65 14.99 10.76 7.96
C ILE A 65 15.68 11.96 7.26
N PRO A 66 16.45 12.86 7.92
CA PRO A 66 17.00 14.03 7.25
C PRO A 66 18.28 13.75 6.46
N LEU A 67 19.00 12.65 6.73
CA LEU A 67 20.24 12.37 6.01
C LEU A 67 19.96 11.93 4.55
N GLU A 68 18.90 11.15 4.32
CA GLU A 68 18.54 10.72 2.97
C GLU A 68 17.93 11.82 2.10
N ALA A 69 17.31 12.84 2.71
CA ALA A 69 16.72 13.97 2.00
C ALA A 69 17.78 14.99 1.58
N VAL A 70 18.80 15.23 2.42
CA VAL A 70 19.87 16.20 2.13
C VAL A 70 20.93 15.63 1.18
N LEU A 71 21.28 14.34 1.26
CA LEU A 71 22.25 13.73 0.35
C LEU A 71 21.74 13.61 -1.10
N LYS A 72 20.41 13.53 -1.29
CA LYS A 72 19.80 13.48 -2.63
C LYS A 72 19.77 14.86 -3.31
N ARG A 73 19.82 15.98 -2.56
CA ARG A 73 19.86 17.34 -3.14
C ARG A 73 21.24 17.76 -3.65
N THR A 74 22.34 17.24 -3.10
CA THR A 74 23.70 17.62 -3.55
C THR A 74 24.24 16.77 -4.71
N LYS A 75 23.64 15.61 -5.01
CA LYS A 75 24.06 14.75 -6.12
C LYS A 75 23.37 15.00 -7.48
N LYS A 76 22.36 15.88 -7.55
CA LYS A 76 21.60 16.16 -8.79
C LYS A 76 22.12 17.35 -9.63
N SER A 77 23.38 17.77 -9.44
CA SER A 77 24.07 18.70 -10.36
C SER A 77 25.20 17.98 -11.13
N LYS A 78 24.81 16.96 -11.90
CA LYS A 78 25.49 16.43 -13.11
C LYS A 78 24.64 15.26 -13.63
N VAL A 79 23.98 15.48 -14.76
CA VAL A 79 23.13 14.52 -15.52
C VAL A 79 24.04 13.69 -16.47
N PRO A 80 23.66 12.51 -17.03
CA PRO A 80 22.46 11.67 -16.87
C PRO A 80 22.74 10.19 -16.51
N SER A 81 21.65 9.44 -16.29
CA SER A 81 21.49 7.97 -16.35
C SER A 81 21.31 7.27 -14.99
N GLU A 82 20.41 6.28 -15.04
CA GLU A 82 20.00 5.32 -14.03
C GLU A 82 19.00 5.72 -12.92
N ARG A 83 17.81 5.11 -13.09
CA ARG A 83 16.99 4.39 -12.11
C ARG A 83 16.69 5.04 -10.75
N GLN A 84 15.38 5.21 -10.59
CA GLN A 84 14.59 5.03 -9.37
C GLN A 84 14.82 5.98 -8.19
N GLN A 85 13.66 6.32 -7.62
CA GLN A 85 13.39 6.89 -6.31
C GLN A 85 13.25 8.41 -6.17
N LYS A 86 12.13 8.70 -5.49
CA LYS A 86 11.80 9.88 -4.70
C LYS A 86 11.19 11.03 -5.51
N GLU A 87 9.87 10.88 -5.68
CA GLU A 87 8.89 11.96 -5.65
C GLU A 87 8.90 12.67 -4.29
N VAL A 88 8.20 13.81 -4.26
CA VAL A 88 7.95 14.81 -3.20
C VAL A 88 9.00 15.92 -3.26
N GLU A 89 8.66 17.13 -3.70
CA GLU A 89 7.66 18.05 -3.13
C GLU A 89 7.53 19.26 -4.08
N ASP A 90 6.34 19.84 -4.30
CA ASP A 90 6.06 21.26 -3.97
C ASP A 90 4.63 21.68 -4.37
N ASP A 91 4.09 22.56 -3.53
CA ASP A 91 2.79 23.21 -3.52
C ASP A 91 2.41 23.95 -4.82
N LYS A 92 1.11 23.95 -5.13
CA LYS A 92 0.24 25.15 -5.10
C LYS A 92 -1.04 24.91 -5.91
N GLU A 93 -2.18 25.03 -5.25
CA GLU A 93 -3.40 25.48 -5.91
C GLU A 93 -3.14 26.80 -6.65
N PRO A 94 -3.81 26.99 -7.79
CA PRO A 94 -4.69 28.15 -7.83
C PRO A 94 -6.09 27.80 -8.34
N GLU A 95 -7.07 28.24 -7.57
CA GLU A 95 -8.41 28.54 -8.04
C GLU A 95 -8.37 29.57 -9.18
N ALA A 96 -9.14 29.34 -10.25
CA ALA A 96 -9.87 30.34 -11.05
C ALA A 96 -10.62 29.59 -12.19
N MET A 97 -11.93 29.36 -12.08
CA MET A 97 -13.02 30.27 -12.46
C MET A 97 -13.37 30.24 -13.98
N ILE A 98 -14.48 29.54 -14.28
CA ILE A 98 -15.53 29.81 -15.30
C ILE A 98 -15.07 29.71 -16.79
N THR A 99 -15.69 28.94 -17.67
CA THR A 99 -16.92 29.33 -18.40
C THR A 99 -17.50 28.15 -19.20
N SER A 100 -18.81 28.20 -19.31
CA SER A 100 -19.81 27.29 -19.86
C SER A 100 -19.81 27.02 -21.37
N VAL A 101 -20.53 25.95 -21.72
CA VAL A 101 -21.24 25.64 -23.00
C VAL A 101 -20.40 25.09 -24.15
N ASN A 102 -20.39 23.76 -24.32
CA ASN A 102 -21.13 23.12 -25.42
C ASN A 102 -21.19 21.60 -25.20
N GLU A 103 -22.42 21.12 -25.06
CA GLU A 103 -22.80 19.73 -24.87
C GLU A 103 -22.97 19.08 -26.26
N VAL A 104 -22.64 17.79 -26.35
CA VAL A 104 -22.95 16.88 -27.48
C VAL A 104 -21.97 16.92 -28.66
N ASP A 105 -20.72 16.46 -28.45
CA ASP A 105 -19.92 15.70 -29.44
C ASP A 105 -18.51 15.28 -28.91
N SER A 106 -18.10 15.78 -27.74
CA SER A 106 -16.75 15.55 -27.18
C SER A 106 -16.54 14.18 -26.55
N GLN A 107 -17.61 13.48 -26.18
CA GLN A 107 -17.51 12.27 -25.34
C GLN A 107 -16.88 11.07 -26.07
N SER A 108 -17.06 10.96 -27.38
CA SER A 108 -16.54 9.82 -28.16
C SER A 108 -15.03 9.96 -28.49
N LYS A 109 -14.56 11.20 -28.69
CA LYS A 109 -13.13 11.48 -28.89
C LYS A 109 -12.34 11.47 -27.58
N GLU A 110 -12.91 12.02 -26.51
CA GLU A 110 -12.32 11.91 -25.17
C GLU A 110 -12.24 10.45 -24.72
N HIS A 111 -13.28 9.64 -24.96
CA HIS A 111 -13.26 8.23 -24.55
C HIS A 111 -12.18 7.43 -25.28
N GLY A 112 -11.97 7.64 -26.58
CA GLY A 112 -10.90 6.99 -27.34
C GLY A 112 -9.50 7.45 -26.92
N GLN A 113 -9.28 8.75 -26.75
CA GLN A 113 -7.99 9.30 -26.29
C GLN A 113 -7.66 8.87 -24.86
N GLN A 114 -8.65 8.88 -23.97
CA GLN A 114 -8.49 8.42 -22.60
C GLN A 114 -8.21 6.91 -22.53
N LEU A 115 -8.82 6.10 -23.41
CA LEU A 115 -8.51 4.67 -23.49
C LEU A 115 -7.04 4.47 -23.86
N ASP A 116 -6.55 5.20 -24.87
CA ASP A 116 -5.17 5.12 -25.34
C ASP A 116 -4.16 5.55 -24.25
N GLU A 117 -4.47 6.60 -23.49
CA GLU A 117 -3.62 7.06 -22.37
C GLU A 117 -3.55 6.03 -21.24
N ARG A 118 -4.69 5.43 -20.85
CA ARG A 118 -4.74 4.39 -19.82
C ARG A 118 -3.91 3.16 -20.24
N HIS A 119 -4.00 2.78 -21.51
CA HIS A 119 -3.20 1.69 -22.07
C HIS A 119 -1.70 2.00 -22.05
N GLN A 120 -1.29 3.22 -22.37
CA GLN A 120 0.12 3.63 -22.31
C GLN A 120 0.69 3.61 -20.89
N ILE A 121 -0.09 4.07 -19.90
CA ILE A 121 0.32 4.02 -18.49
C ILE A 121 0.47 2.57 -18.01
N PHE A 122 -0.41 1.67 -18.48
CA PHE A 122 -0.43 0.27 -18.03
C PHE A 122 0.55 -0.64 -18.80
N GLN A 123 0.93 -0.28 -20.02
CA GLN A 123 1.79 -1.08 -20.91
C GLN A 123 3.11 -1.56 -20.27
N PRO A 124 3.84 -0.77 -19.46
CA PRO A 124 5.09 -1.22 -18.84
C PRO A 124 4.94 -2.41 -17.90
N TYR A 125 3.71 -2.69 -17.44
CA TYR A 125 3.41 -3.77 -16.50
C TYR A 125 3.06 -5.08 -17.18
N VAL A 126 2.71 -5.06 -18.47
CA VAL A 126 2.26 -6.23 -19.24
C VAL A 126 3.46 -7.06 -19.71
N ALA A 127 3.37 -8.38 -19.59
CA ALA A 127 4.43 -9.29 -20.08
C ALA A 127 4.46 -9.29 -21.61
N VAL A 128 5.63 -9.03 -22.23
CA VAL A 128 5.78 -8.82 -23.68
C VAL A 128 5.83 -10.13 -24.48
N ASP A 129 6.41 -11.20 -23.92
CA ASP A 129 6.81 -12.40 -24.66
C ASP A 129 6.36 -13.71 -23.99
N GLU A 130 5.08 -13.84 -23.63
CA GLU A 130 4.52 -15.08 -23.07
C GLU A 130 3.51 -15.70 -24.03
N ASP A 131 3.66 -17.01 -24.29
CA ASP A 131 2.80 -17.79 -25.20
C ASP A 131 1.32 -17.81 -24.78
N ASP A 132 1.05 -17.59 -23.48
CA ASP A 132 -0.29 -17.63 -22.87
C ASP A 132 -0.94 -16.24 -22.68
N ARG A 133 -0.53 -15.24 -23.48
CA ARG A 133 -1.12 -13.89 -23.40
C ARG A 133 -2.60 -13.91 -23.80
N PRO A 134 -3.48 -13.17 -23.10
CA PRO A 134 -4.87 -13.10 -23.50
C PRO A 134 -5.03 -12.40 -24.85
N THR A 135 -6.06 -12.77 -25.59
CA THR A 135 -6.38 -12.18 -26.90
C THR A 135 -6.77 -10.70 -26.79
N ALA A 136 -7.46 -10.34 -25.71
CA ALA A 136 -7.83 -8.96 -25.40
C ALA A 136 -6.73 -8.26 -24.55
N PRO A 137 -6.61 -6.93 -24.62
CA PRO A 137 -5.69 -6.19 -23.76
C PRO A 137 -5.95 -6.48 -22.27
N VAL A 138 -4.87 -6.74 -21.51
CA VAL A 138 -4.94 -7.04 -20.07
C VAL A 138 -5.69 -5.94 -19.31
N LEU A 139 -5.52 -4.69 -19.75
CA LEU A 139 -6.21 -3.55 -19.16
C LEU A 139 -7.74 -3.65 -19.32
N ASP A 140 -8.24 -4.00 -20.50
CA ASP A 140 -9.69 -4.12 -20.76
C ASP A 140 -10.33 -5.27 -19.98
N ILE A 141 -9.57 -6.36 -19.80
CA ILE A 141 -9.96 -7.49 -18.95
C ILE A 141 -10.09 -7.03 -17.50
N LEU A 142 -9.11 -6.28 -16.99
CA LEU A 142 -9.14 -5.74 -15.65
C LEU A 142 -10.26 -4.71 -15.46
N ASP A 143 -10.51 -3.84 -16.44
CA ASP A 143 -11.59 -2.86 -16.41
C ASP A 143 -12.96 -3.53 -16.32
N SER A 144 -13.18 -4.57 -17.13
CA SER A 144 -14.39 -5.38 -17.09
C SER A 144 -14.54 -6.13 -15.78
N LEU A 145 -13.45 -6.68 -15.26
CA LEU A 145 -13.44 -7.39 -13.98
C LEU A 145 -13.76 -6.44 -12.81
N PHE A 146 -13.18 -5.25 -12.78
CA PHE A 146 -13.40 -4.28 -11.70
C PHE A 146 -14.81 -3.70 -11.70
N LYS A 147 -15.52 -3.69 -12.82
CA LYS A 147 -16.97 -3.38 -12.86
C LYS A 147 -17.81 -4.43 -12.15
N GLU A 148 -17.39 -5.69 -12.14
CA GLU A 148 -18.12 -6.78 -11.47
C GLU A 148 -17.79 -6.91 -9.98
N ILE A 149 -16.62 -6.42 -9.57
CA ILE A 149 -16.14 -6.56 -8.21
C ILE A 149 -16.51 -5.36 -7.35
N LYS A 150 -16.99 -5.62 -6.13
CA LYS A 150 -17.45 -4.59 -5.19
C LYS A 150 -16.46 -4.25 -4.09
N ALA A 151 -15.52 -5.14 -3.77
CA ALA A 151 -14.61 -4.95 -2.65
C ALA A 151 -13.22 -4.50 -3.12
N LYS A 152 -12.70 -3.44 -2.49
CA LYS A 152 -11.38 -2.86 -2.84
C LYS A 152 -10.21 -3.84 -2.62
N LYS A 153 -10.33 -4.78 -1.67
CA LYS A 153 -9.31 -5.83 -1.44
C LYS A 153 -9.14 -6.76 -2.65
N ASP A 154 -10.21 -6.93 -3.44
CA ASP A 154 -10.23 -7.85 -4.56
C ASP A 154 -9.43 -7.32 -5.76
N VAL A 155 -9.13 -6.01 -5.80
CA VAL A 155 -8.20 -5.42 -6.77
C VAL A 155 -6.82 -6.05 -6.62
N GLY A 156 -6.34 -6.22 -5.39
CA GLY A 156 -5.08 -6.91 -5.12
C GLY A 156 -5.10 -8.38 -5.52
N ILE A 157 -6.21 -9.08 -5.25
CA ILE A 157 -6.40 -10.49 -5.64
C ILE A 157 -6.43 -10.64 -7.17
N ALA A 158 -7.11 -9.74 -7.87
CA ALA A 158 -7.14 -9.72 -9.32
C ALA A 158 -5.74 -9.52 -9.91
N LEU A 159 -4.97 -8.55 -9.40
CA LEU A 159 -3.58 -8.34 -9.83
C LEU A 159 -2.71 -9.57 -9.55
N TYR A 160 -2.89 -10.24 -8.41
CA TYR A 160 -2.22 -11.50 -8.11
C TYR A 160 -2.55 -12.56 -9.16
N CYS A 161 -3.83 -12.78 -9.46
CA CYS A 161 -4.27 -13.77 -10.44
C CYS A 161 -3.75 -13.47 -11.85
N VAL A 162 -3.78 -12.21 -12.28
CA VAL A 162 -3.24 -11.80 -13.58
C VAL A 162 -1.73 -12.04 -13.66
N ARG A 163 -0.99 -11.79 -12.57
CA ARG A 163 0.45 -12.11 -12.51
C ARG A 163 0.72 -13.62 -12.46
N ASP A 164 -0.10 -14.38 -11.74
CA ASP A 164 -0.02 -15.84 -11.67
C ASP A 164 -0.30 -16.50 -13.03
N LEU A 165 -1.13 -15.88 -13.87
CA LEU A 165 -1.33 -16.22 -15.28
C LEU A 165 -0.23 -15.67 -16.20
N LYS A 166 0.80 -15.03 -15.65
CA LYS A 166 1.94 -14.42 -16.37
C LYS A 166 1.57 -13.29 -17.34
N TRP A 167 0.39 -12.70 -17.22
CA TRP A 167 -0.02 -11.58 -18.06
C TRP A 167 0.63 -10.26 -17.65
N LEU A 168 1.10 -10.18 -16.40
CA LEU A 168 1.86 -9.05 -15.85
C LEU A 168 3.31 -9.44 -15.58
N ALA A 169 4.26 -8.63 -16.06
CA ALA A 169 5.66 -8.71 -15.70
C ALA A 169 5.94 -8.16 -14.30
N SER A 170 5.21 -7.11 -13.90
CA SER A 170 5.34 -6.51 -12.57
C SER A 170 4.03 -5.89 -12.09
N TYR A 171 3.95 -5.61 -10.79
CA TYR A 171 2.76 -4.99 -10.21
C TYR A 171 2.78 -3.47 -10.45
N PRO A 172 1.66 -2.88 -10.91
CA PRO A 172 1.54 -1.44 -11.09
C PRO A 172 1.69 -0.66 -9.78
N THR A 173 2.06 0.62 -9.87
CA THR A 173 2.11 1.50 -8.69
C THR A 173 0.72 1.99 -8.30
N TYR A 174 0.57 2.50 -7.07
CA TYR A 174 -0.70 3.11 -6.64
C TYR A 174 -1.13 4.27 -7.54
N ASN A 175 -0.19 5.17 -7.88
CA ASN A 175 -0.48 6.34 -8.68
C ASN A 175 -0.95 5.93 -10.08
N ASP A 176 -0.30 4.96 -10.70
CA ASP A 176 -0.70 4.46 -12.03
C ASP A 176 -2.04 3.72 -11.98
N MET A 177 -2.28 2.92 -10.95
CA MET A 177 -3.58 2.27 -10.76
C MET A 177 -4.70 3.30 -10.59
N VAL A 178 -4.47 4.39 -9.85
CA VAL A 178 -5.47 5.46 -9.69
C VAL A 178 -5.65 6.25 -10.98
N ALA A 179 -4.58 6.56 -11.71
CA ALA A 179 -4.67 7.22 -13.00
C ALA A 179 -5.47 6.39 -14.01
N VAL A 180 -5.34 5.06 -13.94
CA VAL A 180 -6.02 4.15 -14.86
C VAL A 180 -7.43 3.80 -14.40
N PHE A 181 -7.68 3.51 -13.13
CA PHE A 181 -8.97 2.95 -12.67
C PHE A 181 -9.73 3.85 -11.70
N GLY A 182 -9.15 4.96 -11.26
CA GLY A 182 -9.77 5.85 -10.29
C GLY A 182 -9.63 5.38 -8.83
N THR A 183 -9.75 6.33 -7.90
CA THR A 183 -9.66 6.06 -6.45
C THR A 183 -10.86 5.32 -5.89
N ASP A 184 -12.00 5.38 -6.59
CA ASP A 184 -13.23 4.67 -6.25
C ASP A 184 -13.03 3.15 -6.32
N ILE A 185 -12.36 2.66 -7.37
CA ILE A 185 -12.01 1.26 -7.55
C ILE A 185 -10.80 0.88 -6.68
N VAL A 186 -9.70 1.63 -6.79
CA VAL A 186 -8.39 1.25 -6.20
C VAL A 186 -8.38 1.42 -4.68
N GLY A 187 -9.14 2.39 -4.17
CA GLY A 187 -9.16 2.77 -2.76
C GLY A 187 -8.07 3.77 -2.36
N SER A 188 -7.92 3.95 -1.06
CA SER A 188 -6.86 4.81 -0.51
C SER A 188 -5.48 4.17 -0.68
N LYS A 189 -4.44 5.00 -0.72
CA LYS A 189 -3.04 4.56 -0.78
C LYS A 189 -2.67 3.59 0.35
N SER A 190 -3.20 3.81 1.56
CA SER A 190 -2.98 2.94 2.72
C SER A 190 -3.59 1.55 2.52
N ASN A 191 -4.81 1.48 1.99
CA ASN A 191 -5.48 0.20 1.71
C ASN A 191 -4.72 -0.54 0.60
N TYR A 192 -4.38 0.16 -0.48
CA TYR A 192 -3.57 -0.35 -1.58
C TYR A 192 -2.27 -0.97 -1.08
N SER A 193 -1.52 -0.23 -0.28
CA SER A 193 -0.26 -0.70 0.28
C SER A 193 -0.44 -1.93 1.16
N THR A 194 -1.51 -1.99 1.96
CA THR A 194 -1.78 -3.10 2.87
C THR A 194 -2.04 -4.41 2.12
N TYR A 195 -2.97 -4.41 1.15
CA TYR A 195 -3.25 -5.64 0.41
C TYR A 195 -2.12 -6.00 -0.56
N MET A 196 -1.44 -5.01 -1.15
CA MET A 196 -0.29 -5.30 -2.02
C MET A 196 0.91 -5.87 -1.25
N ALA A 197 1.08 -5.53 0.03
CA ALA A 197 2.10 -6.16 0.86
C ALA A 197 1.83 -7.66 1.03
N LEU A 198 0.58 -8.05 1.28
CA LEU A 198 0.19 -9.46 1.37
C LEU A 198 0.35 -10.19 0.03
N VAL A 199 -0.07 -9.55 -1.07
CA VAL A 199 0.07 -10.07 -2.43
C VAL A 199 1.54 -10.34 -2.74
N ARG A 200 2.42 -9.36 -2.53
CA ARG A 200 3.87 -9.51 -2.79
C ARG A 200 4.50 -10.58 -1.91
N GLN A 201 4.18 -10.61 -0.61
CA GLN A 201 4.66 -11.67 0.28
C GLN A 201 4.26 -13.06 -0.20
N THR A 202 3.02 -13.22 -0.68
CA THR A 202 2.52 -14.49 -1.20
C THR A 202 3.14 -14.86 -2.55
N THR A 203 3.42 -13.88 -3.41
CA THR A 203 4.12 -14.09 -4.67
C THR A 203 5.56 -14.55 -4.45
N ASP A 204 6.25 -13.98 -3.47
CA ASP A 204 7.64 -14.32 -3.15
C ASP A 204 7.74 -15.66 -2.41
N ASP A 205 6.78 -15.93 -1.50
CA ASP A 205 6.71 -17.16 -0.74
C ASP A 205 5.25 -17.55 -0.46
N TYR A 206 4.79 -18.54 -1.23
CA TYR A 206 3.42 -19.07 -1.18
C TYR A 206 3.05 -19.68 0.18
N SER A 207 4.02 -20.05 1.03
CA SER A 207 3.72 -20.58 2.36
C SER A 207 3.09 -19.55 3.30
N ASN A 208 3.22 -18.25 2.98
CA ASN A 208 2.59 -17.16 3.70
C ASN A 208 1.12 -16.91 3.29
N ALA A 209 0.60 -17.64 2.30
CA ALA A 209 -0.76 -17.49 1.83
C ALA A 209 -1.76 -17.93 2.91
N THR A 210 -2.66 -17.03 3.31
CA THR A 210 -3.75 -17.39 4.21
C THR A 210 -4.80 -18.24 3.48
N SER A 211 -5.52 -19.08 4.21
CA SER A 211 -6.62 -19.89 3.64
C SER A 211 -7.70 -19.03 3.00
N GLU A 212 -7.99 -17.86 3.58
CA GLU A 212 -8.90 -16.85 3.00
C GLU A 212 -8.37 -16.33 1.66
N PHE A 213 -7.10 -15.89 1.61
CA PHE A 213 -6.48 -15.40 0.39
C PHE A 213 -6.53 -16.45 -0.74
N LEU A 214 -6.20 -17.71 -0.42
CA LEU A 214 -6.25 -18.80 -1.40
C LEU A 214 -7.68 -19.10 -1.88
N THR A 215 -8.66 -18.93 -1.01
CA THR A 215 -10.08 -19.08 -1.38
C THR A 215 -10.51 -17.96 -2.31
N ASP A 216 -10.13 -16.72 -2.01
CA ASP A 216 -10.41 -15.55 -2.86
C ASP A 216 -9.74 -15.69 -4.23
N VAL A 217 -8.48 -16.15 -4.29
CA VAL A 217 -7.76 -16.44 -5.54
C VAL A 217 -8.48 -17.51 -6.37
N ARG A 218 -8.92 -18.61 -5.74
CA ARG A 218 -9.67 -19.68 -6.41
C ARG A 218 -11.01 -19.19 -6.95
N ALA A 219 -11.67 -18.25 -6.27
CA ALA A 219 -12.91 -17.65 -6.73
C ALA A 219 -12.69 -16.60 -7.85
N MET A 220 -11.53 -15.94 -7.86
CA MET A 220 -11.22 -14.87 -8.81
C MET A 220 -10.77 -15.39 -10.18
N LYS A 221 -9.92 -16.43 -10.22
CA LYS A 221 -9.39 -16.98 -11.48
C LYS A 221 -10.47 -17.35 -12.51
N PRO A 222 -11.58 -18.03 -12.14
CA PRO A 222 -12.64 -18.35 -13.09
C PRO A 222 -13.35 -17.10 -13.64
N LYS A 223 -13.53 -16.06 -12.81
CA LYS A 223 -14.15 -14.80 -13.27
C LYS A 223 -13.29 -14.12 -14.31
N LEU A 224 -11.98 -14.05 -14.06
CA LEU A 224 -11.02 -13.45 -14.97
C LEU A 224 -10.99 -14.18 -16.33
N ARG A 225 -10.94 -15.52 -16.32
CA ARG A 225 -10.98 -16.32 -17.56
C ARG A 225 -12.31 -16.20 -18.32
N ARG A 226 -13.44 -16.20 -17.61
CA ARG A 226 -14.77 -16.00 -18.22
C ARG A 226 -14.84 -14.66 -18.96
N ILE A 227 -14.29 -13.61 -18.36
CA ILE A 227 -14.26 -12.26 -18.95
C ILE A 227 -13.33 -12.25 -20.18
N GLU A 228 -12.15 -12.86 -20.08
CA GLU A 228 -11.22 -13.01 -21.21
C GLU A 228 -11.87 -13.75 -22.39
N GLU A 229 -12.51 -14.90 -22.13
CA GLU A 229 -13.19 -15.72 -23.13
C GLU A 229 -14.37 -14.97 -23.76
N GLY A 230 -15.10 -14.18 -22.98
CA GLY A 230 -16.21 -13.35 -23.49
C GLY A 230 -15.77 -12.17 -24.37
N MET A 231 -14.47 -11.86 -24.40
CA MET A 231 -13.88 -10.81 -25.24
C MET A 231 -13.14 -11.35 -26.47
N ARG A 232 -13.12 -12.67 -26.68
CA ARG A 232 -12.65 -13.31 -27.92
C ARG A 232 -13.74 -13.30 -28.98
#